data_AF-A0A4Y2TF14-F1
#
_entry.id   AF-A0A4Y2TF14-F1
#
_cell.length_a   1.000
_cell.length_b   1.000
_cell.length_c   1.000
_cell.angle_alpha   90.00
_cell.angle_beta   90.00
_cell.angle_gamma   90.00
#
_symmetry.space_group_name_H-M   'P 1'
#
loop_
_entity.id
_entity.type
_entity.pdbx_description
1 polymer ?
#
loop_
_entity_poly.entity_id
_entity_poly.type
_entity_poly.pdbx_seq_one_letter_code
_entity_poly.pdbx_strand_id
1 'polypeptide(L)'
;MSIKSSKYERSCRQPAILSRKRKADKEIVICPSPEYSSSSSVGMTPSSSDDTPSSDVDISGDENKSPEQKFFSSSLNSFRGVAHMISSSSFSSRRISPLPDLDWAEQKDLWHSMVVKDLVYCRDPKMLYRHPDLAPLMRAILFDWLMEVCEVYKMHRETFYLAVDYVDRFLTSKPDLPRNCLQLLGATALFVASKMEEIYPPKLESFAFVTDGACTEEQILQQELVLIM
;
A
#
# COMPACT_ATOMS: atom_id res chain seq x y z
N MET A 1 2.70 63.84 20.95
CA MET A 1 3.52 62.82 21.65
C MET A 1 3.31 61.49 20.96
N SER A 2 4.27 61.06 20.15
CA SER A 2 4.23 59.80 19.40
C SER A 2 4.65 58.64 20.28
N ILE A 3 3.83 57.59 20.34
CA ILE A 3 4.20 56.33 21.00
C ILE A 3 4.78 55.40 19.93
N LYS A 4 6.05 55.02 20.10
CA LYS A 4 6.80 54.14 19.20
C LYS A 4 6.45 52.67 19.44
N SER A 5 6.45 51.94 18.32
CA SER A 5 6.35 50.51 18.11
C SER A 5 7.35 49.68 18.93
N SER A 6 6.92 48.49 19.37
CA SER A 6 7.81 47.36 19.66
C SER A 6 7.22 46.10 19.01
N LYS A 7 7.77 45.74 17.85
CA LYS A 7 7.54 44.45 17.18
C LYS A 7 8.38 43.39 17.89
N TYR A 8 7.73 42.37 18.41
CA TYR A 8 8.39 41.13 18.83
C TYR A 8 8.45 40.20 17.60
N GLU A 9 9.47 40.37 16.75
CA GLU A 9 9.78 39.42 15.68
C GLU A 9 10.52 38.22 16.27
N ARG A 10 9.82 37.09 16.45
CA ARG A 10 10.46 35.79 16.68
C ARG A 10 10.89 35.23 15.34
N SER A 11 12.20 35.32 15.07
CA SER A 11 12.87 34.65 13.96
C SER A 11 12.79 33.13 14.15
N CYS A 12 11.89 32.45 13.42
CA CYS A 12 11.97 31.01 13.21
C CYS A 12 13.06 30.75 12.17
N ARG A 13 14.18 30.16 12.61
CA ARG A 13 15.25 29.68 11.72
C ARG A 13 14.67 28.62 10.79
N GLN A 14 14.68 28.88 9.49
CA GLN A 14 14.30 27.91 8.46
C GLN A 14 15.40 26.84 8.34
N PRO A 15 15.07 25.54 8.38
CA PRO A 15 16.02 24.50 8.01
C PRO A 15 16.25 24.55 6.49
N ALA A 16 17.53 24.56 6.09
CA ALA A 16 17.92 24.53 4.69
C ALA A 16 17.53 23.17 4.08
N ILE A 17 16.64 23.19 3.08
CA ILE A 17 16.35 22.02 2.25
C ILE A 17 17.56 21.78 1.36
N LEU A 18 18.37 20.77 1.70
CA LEU A 18 19.47 20.32 0.88
C LEU A 18 18.90 19.58 -0.35
N SER A 19 18.67 20.31 -1.43
CA SER A 19 18.39 19.73 -2.74
C SER A 19 19.64 18.99 -3.27
N ARG A 20 19.77 17.71 -2.92
CA ARG A 20 20.78 16.84 -3.53
C ARG A 20 20.40 16.57 -5.00
N LYS A 21 20.89 17.40 -5.92
CA LYS A 21 20.92 17.10 -7.36
C LYS A 21 21.69 15.79 -7.59
N ARG A 22 20.99 14.67 -7.77
CA ARG A 22 21.61 13.43 -8.27
C ARG A 22 21.83 13.57 -9.77
N LYS A 23 23.09 13.72 -10.18
CA LYS A 23 23.54 13.53 -11.56
C LYS A 23 23.63 12.03 -11.79
N ALA A 24 22.74 11.47 -12.61
CA ALA A 24 22.74 10.05 -12.96
C ALA A 24 22.61 9.90 -14.48
N ASP A 25 23.76 9.98 -15.16
CA ASP A 25 23.98 9.22 -16.38
C ASP A 25 24.58 7.87 -15.94
N LYS A 26 23.82 6.78 -16.10
CA LYS A 26 24.28 5.39 -16.27
C LYS A 26 23.08 4.51 -16.61
N GLU A 27 23.26 3.70 -17.65
CA GLU A 27 22.25 2.90 -18.36
C GLU A 27 21.35 2.05 -17.46
N ILE A 28 20.05 2.05 -17.79
CA ILE A 28 19.02 1.22 -17.17
C ILE A 28 18.97 -0.13 -17.90
N VAL A 29 19.36 -1.20 -17.22
CA VAL A 29 19.13 -2.58 -17.67
C VAL A 29 17.69 -3.00 -17.34
N ILE A 30 16.74 -2.63 -18.19
CA ILE A 30 16.21 -3.55 -19.22
C ILE A 30 15.95 -5.03 -18.88
N CYS A 31 15.42 -5.46 -17.73
CA CYS A 31 14.97 -6.86 -17.59
C CYS A 31 13.66 -7.12 -18.37
N PRO A 32 13.60 -8.00 -19.39
CA PRO A 32 12.36 -8.29 -20.10
C PRO A 32 11.47 -9.27 -19.34
N SER A 33 10.16 -9.01 -19.33
CA SER A 33 9.11 -9.95 -18.90
C SER A 33 9.09 -11.21 -19.79
N PRO A 34 8.76 -12.40 -19.25
CA PRO A 34 8.71 -13.62 -20.06
C PRO A 34 7.48 -13.65 -20.96
N GLU A 35 7.72 -13.90 -22.25
CA GLU A 35 6.74 -14.13 -23.30
C GLU A 35 6.04 -15.48 -23.11
N TYR A 36 4.70 -15.49 -23.14
CA TYR A 36 3.91 -16.71 -23.27
C TYR A 36 3.63 -16.95 -24.75
N SER A 37 4.42 -17.83 -25.37
CA SER A 37 4.24 -18.24 -26.76
C SER A 37 3.42 -19.53 -26.84
N SER A 38 2.20 -19.39 -27.34
CA SER A 38 1.40 -20.50 -27.90
C SER A 38 2.15 -21.11 -29.09
N SER A 39 2.33 -22.44 -29.10
CA SER A 39 2.61 -23.16 -30.34
C SER A 39 2.07 -24.59 -30.30
N SER A 40 1.68 -25.03 -31.48
CA SER A 40 0.71 -26.05 -31.82
C SER A 40 1.36 -27.35 -32.31
N SER A 41 0.57 -28.43 -32.25
CA SER A 41 0.47 -29.53 -33.22
C SER A 41 1.71 -30.37 -33.57
N VAL A 42 1.65 -31.68 -33.24
CA VAL A 42 1.93 -32.76 -34.21
C VAL A 42 0.99 -33.93 -33.90
N GLY A 43 0.27 -34.41 -34.91
CA GLY A 43 -0.51 -35.65 -34.85
C GLY A 43 0.19 -36.77 -35.62
N MET A 44 -0.10 -38.03 -35.27
CA MET A 44 0.04 -39.19 -36.16
C MET A 44 -1.02 -40.26 -35.82
N THR A 45 -2.00 -40.36 -36.74
CA THR A 45 -2.68 -41.53 -37.35
C THR A 45 -3.20 -42.76 -36.56
N PRO A 46 -4.24 -43.45 -37.09
CA PRO A 46 -5.17 -44.30 -36.34
C PRO A 46 -5.04 -45.81 -36.64
N SER A 47 -5.59 -46.66 -35.77
CA SER A 47 -6.07 -48.00 -36.14
C SER A 47 -7.09 -48.55 -35.15
N SER A 48 -8.12 -49.15 -35.73
CA SER A 48 -9.37 -49.73 -35.23
C SER A 48 -9.26 -51.05 -34.47
N SER A 49 -10.19 -51.31 -33.54
CA SER A 49 -10.99 -52.54 -33.49
C SER A 49 -12.05 -52.49 -32.36
N ASP A 50 -13.25 -52.93 -32.72
CA ASP A 50 -14.46 -53.11 -31.91
C ASP A 50 -14.28 -54.04 -30.70
N ASP A 51 -15.11 -53.86 -29.66
CA ASP A 51 -16.00 -54.92 -29.13
C ASP A 51 -16.86 -54.40 -27.96
N THR A 52 -18.18 -54.48 -28.12
CA THR A 52 -19.19 -54.42 -27.05
C THR A 52 -19.58 -55.88 -26.72
N PRO A 53 -19.94 -56.24 -25.47
CA PRO A 53 -21.37 -56.18 -25.13
C PRO A 53 -21.70 -55.82 -23.66
N SER A 54 -22.94 -55.36 -23.53
CA SER A 54 -23.75 -55.00 -22.37
C SER A 54 -23.71 -55.89 -21.13
N SER A 55 -23.96 -55.28 -19.97
CA SER A 55 -25.13 -55.59 -19.13
C SER A 55 -25.38 -54.52 -18.08
N ASP A 56 -26.63 -54.06 -18.02
CA ASP A 56 -27.23 -53.17 -17.02
C ASP A 56 -27.12 -53.70 -15.58
N VAL A 57 -27.11 -52.80 -14.59
CA VAL A 57 -28.11 -52.64 -13.49
C VAL A 57 -27.51 -51.75 -12.37
N ASP A 58 -27.97 -50.51 -12.36
CA ASP A 58 -28.46 -49.68 -11.25
C ASP A 58 -28.03 -49.83 -9.75
N ILE A 59 -27.79 -48.64 -9.17
CA ILE A 59 -28.23 -48.12 -7.84
C ILE A 59 -27.26 -48.08 -6.62
N SER A 60 -26.97 -46.83 -6.20
CA SER A 60 -26.67 -46.26 -4.85
C SER A 60 -25.22 -45.80 -4.52
N GLY A 61 -25.07 -44.49 -4.25
CA GLY A 61 -24.61 -44.01 -2.92
C GLY A 61 -23.13 -43.68 -2.67
N ASP A 62 -22.88 -42.37 -2.52
CA ASP A 62 -21.99 -41.68 -1.56
C ASP A 62 -20.49 -41.33 -1.83
N GLU A 63 -20.28 -40.01 -1.73
CA GLU A 63 -19.17 -39.21 -1.18
C GLU A 63 -17.67 -39.40 -1.54
N ASN A 64 -17.16 -38.39 -2.27
CA ASN A 64 -16.00 -37.52 -1.98
C ASN A 64 -14.62 -38.10 -1.60
N LYS A 65 -13.63 -37.97 -2.52
CA LYS A 65 -12.42 -37.07 -2.43
C LYS A 65 -11.37 -37.42 -3.50
N SER A 66 -10.85 -36.39 -4.19
CA SER A 66 -9.73 -36.47 -5.15
C SER A 66 -8.66 -35.40 -4.81
N PRO A 67 -7.42 -35.45 -5.33
CA PRO A 67 -6.24 -35.66 -4.51
C PRO A 67 -5.13 -34.65 -4.84
N GLU A 68 -5.07 -33.51 -4.16
CA GLU A 68 -4.01 -32.49 -4.39
C GLU A 68 -3.29 -32.07 -3.11
N GLN A 69 -2.94 -33.02 -2.24
CA GLN A 69 -2.14 -32.78 -1.03
C GLN A 69 -0.83 -33.57 -0.99
N LYS A 70 -0.14 -33.71 -2.14
CA LYS A 70 1.14 -34.45 -2.21
C LYS A 70 2.35 -33.67 -2.72
N PHE A 71 2.31 -32.34 -2.80
CA PHE A 71 3.44 -31.57 -3.35
C PHE A 71 4.14 -30.58 -2.41
N PHE A 72 3.76 -30.49 -1.13
CA PHE A 72 4.39 -29.53 -0.19
C PHE A 72 5.17 -30.16 0.98
N SER A 73 5.25 -31.50 1.10
CA SER A 73 5.78 -32.15 2.31
C SER A 73 7.29 -32.46 2.32
N SER A 74 8.03 -32.18 1.24
CA SER A 74 9.42 -32.66 1.11
C SER A 74 10.51 -31.67 1.53
N SER A 75 10.21 -30.39 1.79
CA SER A 75 11.27 -29.37 2.00
C SER A 75 11.38 -28.74 3.40
N LEU A 76 10.77 -29.31 4.44
CA LEU A 76 10.91 -28.78 5.82
C LEU A 76 11.33 -29.81 6.87
N ASN A 77 11.97 -30.91 6.45
CA ASN A 77 12.46 -31.93 7.38
C ASN A 77 13.86 -31.68 7.96
N SER A 78 14.48 -30.50 7.74
CA SER A 78 15.87 -30.27 8.14
C SER A 78 16.11 -29.39 9.37
N PHE A 79 15.09 -29.04 10.18
CA PHE A 79 15.31 -28.22 11.39
C PHE A 79 14.57 -28.72 12.65
N ARG A 80 14.45 -30.05 12.82
CA ARG A 80 13.73 -30.66 13.95
C ARG A 80 14.65 -31.12 15.09
N GLY A 81 15.65 -30.30 15.45
CA GLY A 81 16.74 -30.69 16.34
C GLY A 81 16.85 -29.98 17.70
N VAL A 82 16.07 -28.93 17.99
CA VAL A 82 16.28 -28.12 19.21
C VAL A 82 14.96 -27.68 19.86
N ALA A 83 14.09 -28.64 20.19
CA ALA A 83 12.82 -28.34 20.86
C ALA A 83 12.47 -29.33 21.98
N HIS A 84 13.45 -29.67 22.82
CA HIS A 84 13.20 -30.41 24.05
C HIS A 84 13.93 -29.73 25.20
N MET A 85 13.32 -28.67 25.76
CA MET A 85 13.40 -28.18 27.15
C MET A 85 12.80 -26.77 27.25
N ILE A 86 11.50 -26.64 26.99
CA ILE A 86 10.71 -25.53 27.51
C ILE A 86 9.55 -26.18 28.27
N SER A 87 9.63 -26.11 29.60
CA SER A 87 8.60 -26.58 30.51
C SER A 87 7.24 -26.02 30.16
N SER A 88 6.26 -26.88 30.37
CA SER A 88 4.81 -26.68 30.38
C SER A 88 4.38 -25.30 30.87
N SER A 89 4.18 -24.37 29.94
CA SER A 89 3.05 -23.45 29.99
C SER A 89 2.13 -23.85 28.85
N SER A 90 0.85 -24.02 29.17
CA SER A 90 -0.22 -24.34 28.23
C SER A 90 -0.21 -23.37 27.06
N PHE A 91 0.42 -23.75 25.95
CA PHE A 91 0.21 -23.09 24.67
C PHE A 91 -1.16 -23.51 24.15
N SER A 92 -2.19 -22.88 24.70
CA SER A 92 -3.56 -22.98 24.20
C SER A 92 -3.60 -22.34 22.81
N SER A 93 -3.30 -23.15 21.79
CA SER A 93 -3.41 -22.77 20.39
C SER A 93 -4.88 -22.72 19.96
N ARG A 94 -5.57 -21.61 20.29
CA ARG A 94 -6.81 -21.12 19.65
C ARG A 94 -6.95 -19.59 19.81
N ARG A 95 -5.90 -18.82 19.50
CA ARG A 95 -6.01 -17.35 19.58
C ARG A 95 -6.79 -16.81 18.37
N ILE A 96 -8.05 -16.44 18.59
CA ILE A 96 -8.95 -15.80 17.61
C ILE A 96 -8.49 -14.36 17.32
N SER A 97 -7.76 -13.75 18.24
CA SER A 97 -7.17 -12.42 18.15
C SER A 97 -5.71 -12.46 18.65
N PRO A 98 -4.78 -11.71 18.02
CA PRO A 98 -3.41 -11.56 18.51
C PRO A 98 -3.28 -10.55 19.66
N LEU A 99 -4.33 -9.76 19.95
CA LEU A 99 -4.30 -8.72 20.99
C LEU A 99 -4.28 -9.32 22.41
N PRO A 100 -3.73 -8.61 23.41
CA PRO A 100 -3.89 -8.97 24.83
C PRO A 100 -5.30 -8.61 25.33
N ASP A 101 -5.66 -9.04 26.54
CA ASP A 101 -6.92 -8.61 27.17
C ASP A 101 -6.85 -7.11 27.49
N LEU A 102 -7.93 -6.39 27.24
CA LEU A 102 -7.99 -4.93 27.32
C LEU A 102 -9.07 -4.51 28.31
N ASP A 103 -8.74 -3.55 29.18
CA ASP A 103 -9.69 -3.02 30.18
C ASP A 103 -10.74 -2.06 29.58
N TRP A 104 -10.45 -1.52 28.39
CA TRP A 104 -11.23 -0.44 27.76
C TRP A 104 -12.08 -0.90 26.57
N ALA A 105 -11.90 -2.13 26.08
CA ALA A 105 -12.67 -2.69 24.97
C ALA A 105 -12.71 -4.22 25.02
N GLU A 106 -13.75 -4.80 24.43
CA GLU A 106 -13.80 -6.24 24.21
C GLU A 106 -12.80 -6.63 23.09
N GLN A 107 -11.90 -7.58 23.41
CA GLN A 107 -10.75 -7.92 22.58
C GLN A 107 -11.15 -8.45 21.19
N LYS A 108 -12.19 -9.30 21.14
CA LYS A 108 -12.61 -9.96 19.91
C LYS A 108 -13.28 -8.97 18.96
N ASP A 109 -14.13 -8.10 19.46
CA ASP A 109 -14.85 -7.06 18.74
C ASP A 109 -13.89 -5.99 18.22
N LEU A 110 -12.91 -5.58 19.03
CA LEU A 110 -11.86 -4.65 18.59
C LEU A 110 -11.05 -5.24 17.43
N TRP A 111 -10.54 -6.46 17.60
CA TRP A 111 -9.77 -7.13 16.55
C TRP A 111 -10.61 -7.34 15.29
N HIS A 112 -11.86 -7.78 15.44
CA HIS A 112 -12.79 -7.92 14.33
C HIS A 112 -13.01 -6.58 13.62
N SER A 113 -13.18 -5.48 14.36
CA SER A 113 -13.30 -4.14 13.78
C SER A 113 -12.05 -3.73 13.00
N MET A 114 -10.86 -4.01 13.52
CA MET A 114 -9.59 -3.74 12.83
C MET A 114 -9.51 -4.51 11.51
N VAL A 115 -9.75 -5.82 11.54
CA VAL A 115 -9.72 -6.68 10.34
C VAL A 115 -10.77 -6.24 9.32
N VAL A 116 -11.99 -5.93 9.74
CA VAL A 116 -13.05 -5.46 8.83
C VAL A 116 -12.66 -4.13 8.20
N LYS A 117 -12.09 -3.18 8.95
CA LYS A 117 -11.63 -1.90 8.40
C LYS A 117 -10.51 -2.10 7.37
N ASP A 118 -9.55 -2.97 7.63
CA ASP A 118 -8.48 -3.28 6.68
C ASP A 118 -9.01 -3.85 5.36
N LEU A 119 -10.10 -4.61 5.41
CA LEU A 119 -10.79 -5.12 4.21
C LEU A 119 -11.59 -4.04 3.48
N VAL A 120 -12.26 -3.15 4.22
CA VAL A 120 -13.05 -2.04 3.66
C VAL A 120 -12.16 -1.01 2.97
N TYR A 121 -10.99 -0.73 3.53
CA TYR A 121 -10.02 0.24 2.99
C TYR A 121 -8.91 -0.43 2.16
N CYS A 122 -9.24 -1.53 1.46
CA CYS A 122 -8.29 -2.18 0.56
C CYS A 122 -7.86 -1.25 -0.59
N ARG A 123 -6.57 -1.30 -0.94
CA ARG A 123 -5.99 -0.49 -2.02
C ARG A 123 -5.96 -1.29 -3.31
N ASP A 124 -6.39 -0.70 -4.42
CA ASP A 124 -6.35 -1.36 -5.73
C ASP A 124 -4.90 -1.37 -6.28
N PRO A 125 -4.27 -2.55 -6.44
CA PRO A 125 -2.91 -2.64 -6.99
C PRO A 125 -2.81 -2.15 -8.44
N LYS A 126 -3.94 -2.06 -9.16
CA LYS A 126 -4.02 -1.66 -10.57
C LYS A 126 -4.51 -0.22 -10.74
N MET A 127 -4.56 0.57 -9.67
CA MET A 127 -5.12 1.94 -9.71
C MET A 127 -4.50 2.81 -10.82
N LEU A 128 -3.19 2.67 -11.09
CA LEU A 128 -2.49 3.41 -12.15
C LEU A 128 -2.93 3.07 -13.59
N TYR A 129 -3.65 1.96 -13.84
CA TYR A 129 -4.13 1.63 -15.19
C TYR A 129 -5.15 2.63 -15.73
N ARG A 130 -5.77 3.42 -14.85
CA ARG A 130 -6.69 4.51 -15.21
C ARG A 130 -5.99 5.86 -15.30
N HIS A 131 -4.66 5.87 -15.32
CA HIS A 131 -3.82 7.06 -15.37
C HIS A 131 -2.71 6.87 -16.41
N PRO A 132 -3.02 7.03 -17.72
CA PRO A 132 -2.04 6.77 -18.79
C PRO A 132 -0.79 7.67 -18.69
N ASP A 133 -0.92 8.85 -18.09
CA ASP A 133 0.17 9.81 -17.90
C ASP A 133 1.06 9.52 -16.68
N LEU A 134 0.73 8.52 -15.86
CA LEU A 134 1.43 8.20 -14.62
C LEU A 134 2.15 6.84 -14.69
N ALA A 135 3.46 6.85 -14.41
CA ALA A 135 4.24 5.64 -14.23
C ALA A 135 4.38 5.26 -12.73
N PRO A 136 4.49 3.96 -12.38
CA PRO A 136 4.75 3.53 -11.00
C PRO A 136 5.95 4.21 -10.34
N LEU A 137 6.99 4.50 -11.13
CA LEU A 137 8.18 5.22 -10.66
C LEU A 137 7.86 6.66 -10.21
N MET A 138 6.92 7.35 -10.86
CA MET A 138 6.54 8.71 -10.46
C MET A 138 5.89 8.73 -9.09
N ARG A 139 5.07 7.72 -8.77
CA ARG A 139 4.51 7.52 -7.44
C ARG A 139 5.60 7.23 -6.40
N ALA A 140 6.58 6.40 -6.74
CA ALA A 140 7.71 6.13 -5.84
C ALA A 140 8.53 7.41 -5.55
N ILE A 141 8.82 8.21 -6.58
CA ILE A 141 9.50 9.50 -6.44
C ILE A 141 8.68 10.48 -5.59
N LEU A 142 7.36 10.53 -5.79
CA LEU A 142 6.48 11.36 -4.97
C LEU A 142 6.58 10.97 -3.50
N PHE A 143 6.52 9.68 -3.18
CA PHE A 143 6.53 9.22 -1.79
C PHE A 143 7.89 9.36 -1.12
N ASP A 144 8.99 9.18 -1.86
CA ASP A 144 10.34 9.49 -1.38
C ASP A 144 10.42 10.98 -0.99
N TRP A 145 9.95 11.86 -1.86
CA TRP A 145 9.87 13.29 -1.57
C TRP A 145 8.97 13.60 -0.36
N LEU A 146 7.76 13.03 -0.27
CA LEU A 146 6.88 13.25 0.89
C LEU A 146 7.53 12.79 2.20
N MET A 147 8.31 11.71 2.18
CA MET A 147 9.06 11.24 3.34
C MET A 147 10.12 12.27 3.78
N GLU A 148 10.85 12.86 2.83
CA GLU A 148 11.80 13.95 3.12
C GLU A 148 11.08 15.16 3.73
N VAL A 149 9.91 15.53 3.21
CA VAL A 149 9.09 16.62 3.76
C VAL A 149 8.65 16.32 5.20
N CYS A 150 8.24 15.08 5.49
CA CYS A 150 7.91 14.64 6.84
C CYS A 150 9.10 14.75 7.79
N GLU A 151 10.30 14.37 7.34
CA GLU A 151 11.52 14.47 8.15
C GLU A 151 11.87 15.93 8.47
N VAL A 152 11.79 16.81 7.46
CA VAL A 152 12.08 18.26 7.62
C VAL A 152 11.13 18.91 8.63
N TYR A 153 9.84 18.60 8.56
CA TYR A 153 8.84 19.13 9.49
C TYR A 153 8.68 18.30 10.77
N LYS A 154 9.44 17.22 10.93
CA LYS A 154 9.42 16.31 12.09
C LYS A 154 8.02 15.74 12.37
N MET A 155 7.32 15.35 11.30
CA MET A 155 5.99 14.73 11.39
C MET A 155 6.10 13.24 11.75
N HIS A 156 5.01 12.70 12.30
CA HIS A 156 4.88 11.29 12.66
C HIS A 156 4.91 10.39 11.41
N ARG A 157 5.32 9.13 11.61
CA ARG A 157 5.35 8.13 10.53
C ARG A 157 3.91 7.79 10.09
N GLU A 158 3.00 7.85 11.04
CA GLU A 158 1.55 7.72 10.89
C GLU A 158 1.02 8.77 9.90
N THR A 159 1.42 10.04 10.04
CA THR A 159 1.07 11.13 9.12
C THR A 159 1.49 10.83 7.68
N PHE A 160 2.71 10.33 7.47
CA PHE A 160 3.17 9.90 6.15
C PHE A 160 2.31 8.77 5.58
N TYR A 161 2.01 7.73 6.37
CA TYR A 161 1.20 6.62 5.88
C TYR A 161 -0.26 6.99 5.60
N LEU A 162 -0.83 7.93 6.36
CA LEU A 162 -2.14 8.51 6.04
C LEU A 162 -2.08 9.25 4.70
N ALA A 163 -1.04 10.04 4.44
CA ALA A 163 -0.88 10.72 3.16
C ALA A 163 -0.76 9.73 1.99
N VAL A 164 0.02 8.65 2.16
CA VAL A 164 0.13 7.56 1.17
C VAL A 164 -1.24 6.92 0.91
N ASP A 165 -2.00 6.63 1.97
CA ASP A 165 -3.34 6.07 1.88
C ASP A 165 -4.29 6.98 1.07
N TYR A 166 -4.26 8.29 1.37
CA TYR A 166 -5.08 9.28 0.69
C TYR A 166 -4.73 9.39 -0.80
N VAL A 167 -3.44 9.43 -1.14
CA VAL A 167 -3.00 9.47 -2.54
C VAL A 167 -3.48 8.23 -3.30
N ASP A 168 -3.24 7.03 -2.76
CA ASP A 168 -3.61 5.78 -3.44
C ASP A 168 -5.12 5.64 -3.63
N ARG A 169 -5.91 6.02 -2.61
CA ARG A 169 -7.37 5.99 -2.68
C ARG A 169 -7.92 7.04 -3.65
N PHE A 170 -7.30 8.21 -3.71
CA PHE A 170 -7.64 9.23 -4.70
C PHE A 170 -7.40 8.72 -6.12
N LEU A 171 -6.23 8.12 -6.37
CA LEU A 171 -5.91 7.48 -7.66
C LEU A 171 -6.78 6.25 -7.94
N THR A 172 -7.44 5.68 -6.93
CA THR A 172 -8.43 4.61 -7.09
C THR A 172 -9.84 5.16 -7.35
N SER A 173 -10.17 6.40 -6.98
CA SER A 173 -11.50 6.97 -7.19
C SER A 173 -11.61 7.87 -8.43
N LYS A 174 -10.58 8.66 -8.76
CA LYS A 174 -10.59 9.63 -9.87
C LYS A 174 -9.68 9.14 -11.01
N PRO A 175 -10.17 8.98 -12.25
CA PRO A 175 -9.33 8.61 -13.39
C PRO A 175 -8.55 9.81 -13.96
N ASP A 176 -7.59 9.52 -14.85
CA ASP A 176 -6.94 10.48 -15.75
C ASP A 176 -6.24 11.68 -15.09
N LEU A 177 -5.71 11.48 -13.87
CA LEU A 177 -4.87 12.49 -13.21
C LEU A 177 -3.63 12.84 -14.07
N PRO A 178 -3.46 14.11 -14.46
CA PRO A 178 -2.28 14.57 -15.18
C PRO A 178 -1.01 14.50 -14.33
N ARG A 179 0.14 14.20 -14.96
CA ARG A 179 1.44 14.11 -14.27
C ARG A 179 1.85 15.36 -13.49
N ASN A 180 1.49 16.55 -13.97
CA ASN A 180 1.81 17.82 -13.34
C ASN A 180 0.96 18.08 -12.08
N CYS A 181 -0.17 17.38 -11.91
CA CYS A 181 -1.01 17.48 -10.73
C CYS A 181 -0.58 16.51 -9.61
N LEU A 182 0.35 15.60 -9.86
CA LEU A 182 0.74 14.56 -8.90
C LEU A 182 1.41 15.15 -7.65
N GLN A 183 2.26 16.18 -7.81
CA GLN A 183 2.89 16.86 -6.66
C GLN A 183 1.86 17.63 -5.83
N LEU A 184 0.91 18.30 -6.49
CA LEU A 184 -0.21 18.97 -5.82
C LEU A 184 -1.03 17.97 -5.00
N LEU A 185 -1.40 16.83 -5.59
CA LEU A 185 -2.11 15.77 -4.89
C LEU A 185 -1.34 15.28 -3.66
N GLY A 186 -0.04 15.01 -3.79
CA GLY A 186 0.79 14.54 -2.67
C GLY A 186 0.94 15.59 -1.56
N ALA A 187 1.22 16.85 -1.92
CA ALA A 187 1.34 17.95 -0.95
C ALA A 187 0.02 18.18 -0.20
N THR A 188 -1.11 18.16 -0.91
CA THR A 188 -2.44 18.27 -0.31
C THR A 188 -2.78 17.07 0.57
N ALA A 189 -2.48 15.85 0.14
CA ALA A 189 -2.72 14.65 0.95
C ALA A 189 -1.92 14.70 2.26
N LEU A 190 -0.67 15.17 2.22
CA LEU A 190 0.14 15.35 3.42
C LEU A 190 -0.36 16.50 4.29
N PHE A 191 -0.86 17.58 3.70
CA PHE A 191 -1.51 18.66 4.44
C PHE A 191 -2.73 18.15 5.22
N VAL A 192 -3.63 17.41 4.56
CA VAL A 192 -4.80 16.79 5.21
C VAL A 192 -4.37 15.82 6.30
N ALA A 193 -3.43 14.92 6.01
CA ALA A 193 -2.91 13.97 7.00
C ALA A 193 -2.33 14.67 8.23
N SER A 194 -1.58 15.76 8.03
CA SER A 194 -0.99 16.51 9.14
C SER A 194 -2.06 17.10 10.06
N LYS A 195 -3.16 17.61 9.51
CA LYS A 195 -4.28 18.14 10.31
C LYS A 195 -5.02 17.07 11.11
N MET A 196 -4.96 15.81 10.67
CA MET A 196 -5.63 14.69 11.34
C MET A 196 -4.78 14.09 12.46
N GLU A 197 -3.47 13.99 12.25
CA GLU A 197 -2.58 13.23 13.14
C GLU A 197 -1.71 14.13 14.05
N GLU A 198 -1.31 15.32 13.58
CA GLU A 198 -0.39 16.16 14.34
C GLU A 198 -1.11 17.04 15.36
N ILE A 199 -0.52 17.19 16.55
CA ILE A 199 -0.99 18.15 17.56
C ILE A 199 -0.86 19.59 17.05
N TYR A 200 0.23 19.87 16.33
CA TYR A 200 0.54 21.18 15.76
C TYR A 200 0.96 21.02 14.29
N PRO A 201 0.01 20.88 13.37
CA PRO A 201 0.31 20.70 11.95
C PRO A 201 1.03 21.93 11.36
N PRO A 202 1.92 21.74 10.35
CA PRO A 202 2.50 22.85 9.61
C PRO A 202 1.42 23.70 8.94
N LYS A 203 1.71 25.00 8.77
CA LYS A 203 0.78 25.92 8.10
C LYS A 203 0.72 25.64 6.60
N LEU A 204 -0.39 26.04 5.97
CA LEU A 204 -0.58 25.95 4.52
C LEU A 204 0.60 26.55 3.72
N GLU A 205 1.07 27.73 4.12
CA GLU A 205 2.24 28.42 3.54
C GLU A 205 3.49 27.52 3.49
N SER A 206 3.67 26.63 4.48
CA SER A 206 4.82 25.70 4.52
C SER A 206 4.71 24.62 3.45
N PHE A 207 3.50 24.12 3.20
CA PHE A 207 3.25 23.15 2.13
C PHE A 207 3.41 23.77 0.74
N ALA A 208 2.97 25.01 0.54
CA ALA A 208 3.24 25.73 -0.70
C ALA A 208 4.75 25.97 -0.89
N PHE A 209 5.44 26.39 0.18
CA PHE A 209 6.88 26.65 0.16
C PHE A 209 7.73 25.42 -0.22
N VAL A 210 7.43 24.25 0.35
CA VAL A 210 8.22 23.02 0.07
C VAL A 210 8.05 22.50 -1.36
N THR A 211 7.01 22.96 -2.07
CA THR A 211 6.81 22.64 -3.49
C THR A 211 7.62 23.52 -4.45
N ASP A 212 8.43 24.47 -3.93
CA ASP A 212 9.26 25.39 -4.74
C ASP A 212 8.43 26.17 -5.78
N GLY A 213 7.23 26.59 -5.38
CA GLY A 213 6.29 27.35 -6.23
C GLY A 213 5.51 26.51 -7.24
N ALA A 214 5.69 25.19 -7.28
CA ALA A 214 4.90 24.31 -8.14
C ALA A 214 3.43 24.21 -7.73
N CYS A 215 3.11 24.48 -6.45
CA CYS A 215 1.76 24.47 -5.92
C CYS A 215 1.49 25.76 -5.14
N THR A 216 0.39 26.46 -5.47
CA THR A 216 -0.07 27.62 -4.71
C THR A 216 -0.94 27.20 -3.54
N GLU A 217 -1.06 28.06 -2.52
CA GLU A 217 -1.94 27.85 -1.37
C GLU A 217 -3.40 27.63 -1.80
N GLU A 218 -3.88 28.40 -2.79
CA GLU A 218 -5.23 28.27 -3.34
C GLU A 218 -5.44 26.91 -4.01
N GLN A 219 -4.47 26.44 -4.80
CA GLN A 219 -4.53 25.11 -5.42
C GLN A 219 -4.58 24.01 -4.36
N ILE A 220 -3.79 24.13 -3.29
CA ILE A 220 -3.77 23.15 -2.20
C ILE A 220 -5.14 23.10 -1.51
N LEU A 221 -5.76 24.25 -1.23
CA LEU A 221 -7.09 24.35 -0.62
C LEU A 221 -8.19 23.79 -1.53
N GLN A 222 -8.16 24.10 -2.82
CA GLN A 222 -9.12 23.55 -3.78
C GLN A 222 -8.98 22.04 -3.90
N GLN A 223 -7.76 21.54 -4.01
CA GLN A 223 -7.48 20.11 -4.08
C GLN A 223 -7.87 19.40 -2.78
N GLU A 224 -7.74 20.05 -1.61
CA GLU A 224 -8.17 19.48 -0.33
C GLU A 224 -9.66 19.14 -0.35
N LEU A 225 -10.50 20.05 -0.86
CA LEU A 225 -11.93 19.82 -0.97
C LEU A 225 -12.24 18.63 -1.90
N VAL A 226 -11.51 18.49 -3.01
CA VAL A 226 -11.67 17.38 -3.95
C VAL A 226 -11.16 16.05 -3.38
N LEU A 227 -10.16 16.09 -2.50
CA LEU A 227 -9.61 14.90 -1.84
C LEU A 227 -10.58 14.34 -0.78
N ILE A 228 -11.29 15.22 -0.06
CA ILE A 228 -12.21 14.85 1.01
C ILE A 228 -13.60 14.43 0.47
N MET A 229 -13.98 14.88 -0.74
CA MET A 229 -15.26 14.58 -1.40
C MET A 229 -15.24 13.33 -2.28
#